data_AF-A0A6I3BNU9-F1
#
_entry.id   AF-A0A6I3BNU9-F1
#
_cell.length_a   1.000
_cell.length_b   1.000
_cell.length_c   1.000
_cell.angle_alpha   90.00
_cell.angle_beta   90.00
_cell.angle_gamma   90.00
#
_symmetry.space_group_name_H-M   'P 1'
#
loop_
_entity.id
_entity.type
_entity.pdbx_description
1 polymer ?
#
loop_
_entity_poly.entity_id
_entity_poly.type
_entity_poly.pdbx_seq_one_letter_code
_entity_poly.pdbx_strand_id
1 'polypeptide(L)'
;MPLGRARGFLAGRGLLLLPVAALAVHQLRYLLGYGSSAGQALAAQGHGYVNSLAPWLALLLAFAIGSGILRISAGLHGVATPTRRAFTAVWAASTVALIGLYVVQETLEEYVASGHPSGFTGVFGHGGWWALVLALAFGAVIAASVGLVDDLVEFAVRSRASRVWWAISVRHAFVEGTRVLAGVAFGWQGRGPPAQSIFAA
;
A
#
# COMPACT_ATOMS: atom_id res chain seq x y z
N MET A 1 -16.84 -6.60 -12.87
CA MET A 1 -16.45 -6.53 -11.45
C MET A 1 -15.16 -7.30 -11.13
N PRO A 2 -13.94 -6.72 -11.26
CA PRO A 2 -12.72 -7.32 -10.68
C PRO A 2 -11.93 -6.41 -9.71
N LEU A 3 -12.19 -5.09 -9.67
CA LEU A 3 -11.37 -4.14 -8.90
C LEU A 3 -11.52 -4.28 -7.38
N GLY A 4 -12.69 -4.73 -6.90
CA GLY A 4 -12.94 -4.93 -5.47
C GLY A 4 -12.09 -6.06 -4.84
N ARG A 5 -11.84 -7.15 -5.58
CA ARG A 5 -11.01 -8.27 -5.07
C ARG A 5 -9.53 -7.91 -4.98
N ALA A 6 -9.00 -7.16 -5.95
CA ALA A 6 -7.60 -6.72 -5.94
C ALA A 6 -7.32 -5.76 -4.76
N ARG A 7 -8.25 -4.83 -4.49
CA ARG A 7 -8.17 -3.95 -3.32
C ARG A 7 -8.25 -4.70 -1.99
N GLY A 8 -9.13 -5.69 -1.86
CA GLY A 8 -9.22 -6.53 -0.65
C GLY A 8 -7.94 -7.31 -0.37
N PHE A 9 -7.32 -7.88 -1.40
CA PHE A 9 -6.07 -8.64 -1.25
C PHE A 9 -4.87 -7.76 -0.86
N LEU A 10 -4.78 -6.55 -1.43
CA LEU A 10 -3.73 -5.57 -1.11
C LEU A 10 -3.94 -4.93 0.27
N ALA A 11 -5.19 -4.70 0.67
CA ALA A 11 -5.54 -4.26 2.03
C ALA A 11 -5.13 -5.31 3.08
N GLY A 12 -5.27 -6.60 2.75
CA GLY A 12 -4.78 -7.70 3.59
C GLY A 12 -3.26 -7.68 3.80
N ARG A 13 -2.48 -7.25 2.80
CA ARG A 13 -1.02 -7.11 2.90
C ARG A 13 -0.59 -5.92 3.74
N GLY A 14 -1.33 -4.80 3.67
CA GLY A 14 -1.10 -3.63 4.52
C GLY A 14 -1.21 -3.92 6.02
N LEU A 15 -2.03 -4.89 6.40
CA LEU A 15 -2.20 -5.32 7.80
C LEU A 15 -0.92 -5.90 8.41
N LEU A 16 -0.04 -6.50 7.59
CA LEU A 16 1.22 -7.07 8.07
C LEU A 16 2.33 -6.03 8.26
N LEU A 17 2.16 -4.82 7.70
CA LEU A 17 3.19 -3.79 7.79
C LEU A 17 3.45 -3.35 9.23
N LEU A 18 2.39 -3.17 10.03
CA LEU A 18 2.53 -2.68 11.41
C LEU A 18 3.17 -3.73 12.34
N PRO A 19 2.74 -5.01 12.36
CA PRO A 19 3.43 -6.04 13.16
C PRO A 19 4.89 -6.25 12.77
N VAL A 20 5.19 -6.30 11.46
CA VAL A 20 6.56 -6.48 10.96
C VAL A 20 7.43 -5.30 11.34
N ALA A 21 6.92 -4.07 11.18
CA ALA A 21 7.63 -2.87 11.58
C ALA A 21 7.83 -2.80 13.10
N ALA A 22 6.86 -3.20 13.92
CA ALA A 22 7.00 -3.23 15.37
C ALA A 22 8.10 -4.21 15.81
N LEU A 23 8.12 -5.42 15.23
CA LEU A 23 9.21 -6.38 15.44
C LEU A 23 10.55 -5.80 15.02
N ALA A 24 10.62 -5.16 13.84
CA ALA A 24 11.86 -4.55 13.34
C ALA A 24 12.36 -3.42 14.25
N VAL A 25 11.48 -2.51 14.69
CA VAL A 25 11.81 -1.42 15.63
C VAL A 25 12.41 -2.00 16.91
N HIS A 26 11.77 -3.03 17.48
CA HIS A 26 12.21 -3.67 18.71
C HIS A 26 13.58 -4.35 18.53
N GLN A 27 13.74 -5.20 17.50
CA GLN A 27 15.00 -5.91 17.24
C GLN A 27 16.16 -4.97 16.89
N LEU A 28 15.90 -3.96 16.06
CA LEU A 28 16.92 -2.96 15.70
C LEU A 28 17.30 -2.08 16.89
N ARG A 29 16.38 -1.77 17.80
CA ARG A 29 16.72 -1.07 19.05
C ARG A 29 17.71 -1.88 19.86
N TYR A 30 17.52 -3.19 20.00
CA TYR A 30 18.47 -4.04 20.72
C TYR A 30 19.85 -4.03 20.06
N LEU A 31 19.89 -4.14 18.73
CA LEU A 31 21.14 -4.08 17.97
C LEU A 31 21.86 -2.72 18.14
N LEU A 32 21.12 -1.61 18.12
CA LEU A 32 21.69 -0.26 18.28
C LEU A 32 22.07 0.07 19.72
N GLY A 33 21.32 -0.44 20.70
CA GLY A 33 21.55 -0.18 22.12
C GLY A 33 22.68 -1.03 22.72
N TYR A 34 22.77 -2.30 22.34
CA TYR A 34 23.71 -3.26 22.93
C TYR A 34 24.87 -3.66 21.99
N GLY A 35 24.80 -3.32 20.70
CA GLY A 35 25.86 -3.59 19.73
C GLY A 35 26.23 -5.08 19.65
N SER A 36 27.51 -5.39 19.80
CA SER A 36 28.02 -6.77 19.78
C SER A 36 27.43 -7.66 20.87
N SER A 37 26.92 -7.08 21.96
CA SER A 37 26.31 -7.80 23.08
C SER A 37 24.81 -8.04 22.90
N ALA A 38 24.21 -7.61 21.78
CA ALA A 38 22.78 -7.75 21.53
C ALA A 38 22.30 -9.20 21.63
N GLY A 39 23.06 -10.17 21.11
CA GLY A 39 22.69 -11.59 21.21
C GLY A 39 22.68 -12.12 22.64
N GLN A 40 23.59 -11.65 23.50
CA GLN A 40 23.62 -12.04 24.92
C GLN A 40 22.45 -11.42 25.70
N ALA A 41 22.16 -10.13 25.45
CA ALA A 41 21.01 -9.45 26.04
C ALA A 41 19.69 -10.12 25.64
N LEU A 42 19.53 -10.44 24.34
CA LEU A 42 18.35 -11.13 23.83
C LEU A 42 18.23 -12.55 24.38
N ALA A 43 19.33 -13.28 24.59
CA ALA A 43 19.27 -14.62 25.18
C ALA A 43 18.89 -14.58 26.67
N ALA A 44 19.44 -13.61 27.41
CA ALA A 44 19.14 -13.42 28.83
C ALA A 44 17.66 -13.07 29.08
N GLN A 45 17.04 -12.32 28.17
CA GLN A 45 15.63 -11.91 28.27
C GLN A 45 14.68 -12.86 27.49
N GLY A 46 15.18 -13.53 26.45
CA GLY A 46 14.41 -14.24 25.45
C GLY A 46 13.99 -15.67 25.82
N HIS A 47 14.56 -16.28 26.86
CA HIS A 47 14.14 -17.61 27.31
C HIS A 47 12.67 -17.65 27.79
N GLY A 48 12.08 -16.51 28.18
CA GLY A 48 10.64 -16.39 28.48
C GLY A 48 9.77 -16.01 27.27
N TYR A 49 10.35 -15.47 26.20
CA TYR A 49 9.60 -14.83 25.11
C TYR A 49 8.77 -15.83 24.29
N VAL A 50 9.31 -17.03 24.03
CA VAL A 50 8.65 -18.04 23.19
C VAL A 50 7.44 -18.70 23.89
N ASN A 51 7.43 -18.71 25.23
CA ASN A 51 6.33 -19.25 26.03
C ASN A 51 5.39 -18.16 26.59
N SER A 52 5.64 -16.88 26.28
CA SER A 52 4.87 -15.75 26.80
C SER A 52 3.68 -15.40 25.90
N LEU A 53 2.59 -14.93 26.52
CA LEU A 53 1.44 -14.32 25.82
C LEU A 53 1.78 -12.96 25.20
N ALA A 54 2.88 -12.32 25.62
CA ALA A 54 3.26 -10.98 25.20
C ALA A 54 3.42 -10.78 23.67
N PRO A 55 4.18 -11.60 22.92
CA PRO A 55 4.29 -11.45 21.47
C PRO A 55 2.94 -11.58 20.75
N TRP A 56 2.05 -12.43 21.25
CA TRP A 56 0.73 -12.65 20.67
C TRP A 56 -0.20 -11.45 20.91
N LEU A 57 -0.18 -10.87 22.11
CA LEU A 57 -0.95 -9.66 22.42
C LEU A 57 -0.45 -8.46 21.62
N ALA A 58 0.87 -8.29 21.49
CA ALA A 58 1.47 -7.24 20.67
C ALA A 58 1.06 -7.41 19.19
N LEU A 59 1.06 -8.65 18.67
CA LEU A 59 0.64 -8.96 17.32
C LEU A 59 -0.85 -8.63 17.09
N LEU A 60 -1.74 -9.04 17.98
CA LEU A 60 -3.17 -8.73 17.90
C LEU A 60 -3.44 -7.23 17.97
N LEU A 61 -2.76 -6.52 18.88
CA LEU A 61 -2.86 -5.07 19.00
C LEU A 61 -2.38 -4.38 17.72
N ALA A 62 -1.27 -4.86 17.14
CA ALA A 62 -0.74 -4.34 15.88
C ALA A 62 -1.72 -4.56 14.72
N PHE A 63 -2.38 -5.72 14.63
CA PHE A 63 -3.43 -5.95 13.64
C PHE A 63 -4.63 -5.03 13.83
N ALA A 64 -5.10 -4.86 15.07
CA ALA A 64 -6.22 -3.98 15.38
C ALA A 64 -5.91 -2.53 14.98
N ILE A 65 -4.75 -2.00 15.36
CA ILE A 65 -4.33 -0.64 15.03
C ILE A 65 -4.10 -0.49 13.51
N GLY A 66 -3.43 -1.45 12.88
CA GLY A 66 -3.19 -1.46 11.44
C GLY A 66 -4.50 -1.40 10.65
N SER A 67 -5.53 -2.13 11.10
CA SER A 67 -6.86 -2.08 10.50
C SER A 67 -7.51 -0.68 10.59
N GLY A 68 -7.30 0.03 11.71
CA GLY A 68 -7.76 1.40 11.90
C GLY A 68 -7.05 2.38 10.98
N ILE A 69 -5.73 2.28 10.85
CA ILE A 69 -4.91 3.14 9.97
C ILE A 69 -5.34 2.98 8.50
N LEU A 70 -5.57 1.74 8.06
CA LEU A 70 -6.05 1.48 6.69
C LEU A 70 -7.44 2.08 6.44
N ARG A 71 -8.33 2.06 7.45
CA ARG A 71 -9.66 2.71 7.35
C ARG A 71 -9.55 4.24 7.27
N ILE A 72 -8.65 4.83 8.05
CA ILE A 72 -8.37 6.28 8.00
C ILE A 72 -7.86 6.65 6.60
N SER A 73 -6.88 5.91 6.08
CA SER A 73 -6.35 6.14 4.73
C SER A 73 -7.46 6.08 3.68
N ALA A 74 -8.28 5.02 3.70
CA ALA A 74 -9.37 4.84 2.75
C ALA A 74 -10.40 5.99 2.80
N GLY A 75 -10.74 6.49 4.00
CA GLY A 75 -11.65 7.63 4.15
C GLY A 75 -11.09 8.95 3.61
N LEU A 76 -9.77 9.16 3.71
CA LEU A 76 -9.11 10.38 3.24
C LEU A 76 -8.99 10.44 1.70
N HIS A 77 -8.89 9.29 1.01
CA HIS A 77 -8.82 9.24 -0.46
C HIS A 77 -10.14 9.53 -1.18
N GLY A 78 -11.28 9.55 -0.47
CA GLY A 78 -12.60 9.84 -1.06
C GLY A 78 -12.88 11.33 -1.33
N VAL A 79 -12.03 12.25 -0.84
CA VAL A 79 -12.20 13.69 -1.01
C VAL A 79 -11.27 14.17 -2.12
N ALA A 80 -11.79 14.89 -3.12
CA ALA A 80 -11.24 15.04 -4.48
C ALA A 80 -9.79 15.54 -4.68
N THR A 81 -8.98 15.82 -3.65
CA THR A 81 -7.50 15.97 -3.74
C THR A 81 -6.85 16.06 -2.33
N PRO A 82 -6.12 15.03 -1.83
CA PRO A 82 -5.24 15.21 -0.66
C PRO A 82 -4.09 14.16 -0.50
N THR A 83 -3.25 13.88 -1.50
CA THR A 83 -2.18 12.84 -1.37
C THR A 83 -1.19 13.11 -0.23
N ARG A 84 -0.75 14.36 -0.05
CA ARG A 84 0.15 14.75 1.06
C ARG A 84 -0.50 14.64 2.43
N ARG A 85 -1.79 15.01 2.57
CA ARG A 85 -2.49 14.93 3.87
C ARG A 85 -2.71 13.49 4.29
N ALA A 86 -3.03 12.60 3.34
CA ALA A 86 -3.12 11.16 3.59
C ALA A 86 -1.77 10.60 4.05
N PHE A 87 -0.67 10.95 3.38
CA PHE A 87 0.67 10.53 3.80
C PHE A 87 1.00 10.99 5.22
N THR A 88 0.87 12.28 5.54
CA THR A 88 1.20 12.80 6.88
C THR A 88 0.34 12.16 7.96
N ALA A 89 -0.95 11.94 7.70
CA ALA A 89 -1.85 11.30 8.65
C ALA A 89 -1.47 9.84 8.91
N VAL A 90 -1.21 9.06 7.85
CA VAL A 90 -0.78 7.66 7.97
C VAL A 90 0.58 7.58 8.65
N TRP A 91 1.53 8.43 8.27
CA TRP A 91 2.86 8.49 8.89
C TRP A 91 2.78 8.77 10.39
N ALA A 92 2.03 9.81 10.79
CA ALA A 92 1.86 10.15 12.19
C ALA A 92 1.17 9.03 12.97
N ALA A 93 0.07 8.48 12.43
CA ALA A 93 -0.67 7.39 13.06
C ALA A 93 0.20 6.13 13.21
N SER A 94 0.95 5.73 12.18
CA SER A 94 1.87 4.60 12.22
C SER A 94 3.01 4.83 13.19
N THR A 95 3.59 6.03 13.24
CA THR A 95 4.66 6.38 14.20
C THR A 95 4.16 6.23 15.63
N VAL A 96 3.01 6.84 15.96
CA VAL A 96 2.40 6.75 17.30
C VAL A 96 2.09 5.30 17.66
N ALA A 97 1.54 4.54 16.71
CA ALA A 97 1.24 3.13 16.91
C ALA A 97 2.50 2.30 17.20
N LEU A 98 3.60 2.52 16.45
CA LEU A 98 4.87 1.83 16.66
C LEU A 98 5.49 2.16 18.01
N ILE A 99 5.42 3.43 18.45
CA ILE A 99 5.87 3.83 19.79
C ILE A 99 5.03 3.12 20.87
N GLY A 100 3.71 3.12 20.73
CA GLY A 100 2.82 2.43 21.68
C GLY A 100 3.08 0.92 21.75
N LEU A 101 3.26 0.27 20.60
CA LEU A 101 3.60 -1.16 20.54
C LEU A 101 4.95 -1.44 21.20
N TYR A 102 5.97 -0.61 20.95
CA TYR A 102 7.27 -0.71 21.61
C TYR A 102 7.16 -0.60 23.13
N VAL A 103 6.43 0.42 23.64
CA VAL A 103 6.21 0.62 25.07
C VAL A 103 5.54 -0.61 25.70
N VAL A 104 4.53 -1.17 25.02
CA VAL A 104 3.84 -2.39 25.48
C VAL A 104 4.79 -3.59 25.49
N GLN A 105 5.60 -3.77 24.44
CA GLN A 105 6.57 -4.87 24.37
C GLN A 105 7.58 -4.80 25.51
N GLU A 106 8.25 -3.68 25.72
CA GLU A 106 9.23 -3.51 26.80
C GLU A 106 8.58 -3.68 28.18
N THR A 107 7.39 -3.09 28.40
CA THR A 107 6.68 -3.22 29.69
C THR A 107 6.31 -4.67 29.98
N LEU A 108 5.85 -5.41 28.98
CA LEU A 108 5.51 -6.82 29.13
C LEU A 108 6.75 -7.69 29.36
N GLU A 109 7.85 -7.41 28.66
CA GLU A 109 9.13 -8.10 28.86
C GLU A 109 9.68 -7.88 30.26
N GLU A 110 9.67 -6.64 30.76
CA GLU A 110 10.08 -6.32 32.13
C GLU A 110 9.20 -7.01 33.16
N TYR A 111 7.87 -6.96 32.97
CA TYR A 111 6.93 -7.60 33.87
C TYR A 111 7.16 -9.12 33.94
N VAL A 112 7.40 -9.76 32.79
CA VAL A 112 7.66 -11.20 32.73
C VAL A 112 9.05 -11.57 33.27
N ALA A 113 10.08 -10.80 32.97
CA ALA A 113 11.46 -11.12 33.35
C ALA A 113 11.79 -10.79 34.81
N SER A 114 11.26 -9.69 35.33
CA SER A 114 11.58 -9.17 36.67
C SER A 114 10.42 -9.23 37.66
N GLY A 115 9.22 -9.60 37.21
CA GLY A 115 8.01 -9.67 38.02
C GLY A 115 7.35 -8.31 38.31
N HIS A 116 7.93 -7.19 37.86
CA HIS A 116 7.38 -5.85 38.07
C HIS A 116 7.80 -4.87 36.96
N PRO A 117 6.96 -3.91 36.55
CA PRO A 117 7.35 -2.90 35.56
C PRO A 117 8.31 -1.88 36.19
N SER A 118 9.43 -1.57 35.55
CA SER A 118 10.38 -0.55 36.04
C SER A 118 10.03 0.88 35.58
N GLY A 119 8.98 1.02 34.77
CA GLY A 119 8.46 2.29 34.31
C GLY A 119 9.30 2.91 33.19
N PHE A 120 9.45 4.24 33.23
CA PHE A 120 10.11 5.00 32.14
C PHE A 120 11.57 4.61 31.91
N THR A 121 12.30 4.31 32.98
CA THR A 121 13.72 3.96 32.92
C THR A 121 13.95 2.63 32.20
N GLY A 122 13.02 1.69 32.33
CA GLY A 122 13.07 0.43 31.61
C GLY A 122 12.84 0.61 30.11
N VAL A 123 11.77 1.32 29.75
CA VAL A 123 11.38 1.55 28.36
C VAL A 123 12.42 2.37 27.58
N PHE A 124 13.01 3.40 28.18
CA PHE A 124 13.94 4.30 27.47
C PHE A 124 15.40 4.15 27.88
N GLY A 125 15.71 3.27 28.84
CA GLY A 125 17.07 2.92 29.22
C GLY A 125 17.83 2.17 28.12
N HIS A 126 19.15 2.06 28.28
CA HIS A 126 20.02 1.23 27.42
C HIS A 126 19.80 1.43 25.90
N GLY A 127 19.62 2.68 25.46
CA GLY A 127 19.40 3.01 24.05
C GLY A 127 17.94 2.91 23.57
N GLY A 128 16.96 2.83 24.47
CA GLY A 128 15.53 2.81 24.12
C GLY A 128 15.06 4.04 23.33
N TRP A 129 15.78 5.16 23.40
CA TRP A 129 15.52 6.35 22.56
C TRP A 129 15.65 6.06 21.05
N TRP A 130 16.45 5.07 20.64
CA TRP A 130 16.52 4.65 19.23
C TRP A 130 15.18 4.13 18.70
N ALA A 131 14.33 3.57 19.56
CA ALA A 131 13.00 3.12 19.16
C ALA A 131 12.14 4.28 18.62
N LEU A 132 12.32 5.51 19.11
CA LEU A 132 11.60 6.69 18.61
C LEU A 132 12.04 7.05 17.18
N VAL A 133 13.34 7.04 16.94
CA VAL A 133 13.93 7.33 15.62
C VAL A 133 13.52 6.26 14.61
N LEU A 134 13.58 4.99 15.01
CA LEU A 134 13.14 3.87 14.19
C LEU A 134 11.64 3.93 13.92
N ALA A 135 10.80 4.24 14.92
CA ALA A 135 9.36 4.36 14.74
C ALA A 135 8.99 5.47 13.74
N LEU A 136 9.69 6.61 13.76
CA LEU A 136 9.53 7.67 12.77
C LEU A 136 9.88 7.19 11.36
N ALA A 137 11.02 6.50 11.22
CA ALA A 137 11.50 5.98 9.94
C ALA A 137 10.56 4.90 9.38
N PHE A 138 10.22 3.89 10.17
CA PHE A 138 9.30 2.83 9.76
C PHE A 138 7.88 3.34 9.54
N GLY A 139 7.42 4.32 10.33
CA GLY A 139 6.15 4.99 10.05
C GLY A 139 6.13 5.60 8.66
N ALA A 140 7.23 6.23 8.22
CA ALA A 140 7.33 6.82 6.89
C ALA A 140 7.34 5.75 5.79
N VAL A 141 8.03 4.63 6.02
CA VAL A 141 8.03 3.46 5.12
C VAL A 141 6.62 2.88 4.98
N ILE A 142 5.86 2.77 6.07
CA ILE A 142 4.47 2.31 6.04
C ILE A 142 3.61 3.27 5.23
N ALA A 143 3.68 4.58 5.51
CA ALA A 143 2.92 5.58 4.78
C ALA A 143 3.23 5.60 3.28
N ALA A 144 4.51 5.47 2.91
CA ALA A 144 4.93 5.37 1.52
C ALA A 144 4.43 4.07 0.86
N SER A 145 4.47 2.95 1.58
CA SER A 145 4.00 1.65 1.07
C SER A 145 2.50 1.65 0.81
N VAL A 146 1.71 2.26 1.70
CA VAL A 146 0.26 2.42 1.51
C VAL A 146 -0.01 3.31 0.30
N GLY A 147 0.66 4.46 0.19
CA GLY A 147 0.51 5.36 -0.96
C GLY A 147 0.89 4.71 -2.30
N LEU A 148 2.00 3.96 -2.34
CA LEU A 148 2.47 3.27 -3.55
C LEU A 148 1.45 2.25 -4.07
N VAL A 149 0.77 1.54 -3.16
CA VAL A 149 -0.29 0.59 -3.54
C VAL A 149 -1.43 1.32 -4.25
N ASP A 150 -1.85 2.46 -3.72
CA ASP A 150 -2.92 3.26 -4.32
C ASP A 150 -2.50 3.82 -5.69
N ASP A 151 -1.27 4.33 -5.81
CA ASP A 151 -0.71 4.83 -7.07
C ASP A 151 -0.64 3.71 -8.14
N LEU A 152 -0.20 2.51 -7.77
CA LEU A 152 -0.14 1.35 -8.67
C LEU A 152 -1.53 0.89 -9.12
N VAL A 153 -2.51 0.91 -8.22
CA VAL A 153 -3.91 0.58 -8.54
C VAL A 153 -4.48 1.62 -9.51
N GLU A 154 -4.26 2.91 -9.26
CA GLU A 154 -4.71 3.98 -10.15
C GLU A 154 -4.03 3.87 -11.53
N PHE A 155 -2.73 3.65 -11.58
CA PHE A 155 -1.98 3.44 -12.82
C PHE A 155 -2.53 2.25 -13.62
N ALA A 156 -2.82 1.12 -12.96
CA ALA A 156 -3.38 -0.06 -13.61
C ALA A 156 -4.79 0.21 -14.18
N VAL A 157 -5.63 0.95 -13.45
CA VAL A 157 -6.97 1.35 -13.92
C VAL A 157 -6.87 2.28 -15.13
N ARG A 158 -6.02 3.32 -15.06
CA ARG A 158 -5.79 4.26 -16.18
C ARG A 158 -5.23 3.55 -17.41
N SER A 159 -4.26 2.65 -17.23
CA SER A 159 -3.66 1.86 -18.31
C SER A 159 -4.65 0.90 -18.97
N ARG A 160 -5.62 0.37 -18.21
CA ARG A 160 -6.69 -0.45 -18.79
C ARG A 160 -7.69 0.39 -19.55
N ALA A 161 -8.09 1.54 -18.99
CA ALA A 161 -8.99 2.47 -19.66
C ALA A 161 -8.38 2.91 -21.00
N SER A 162 -7.12 3.35 -21.03
CA SER A 162 -6.45 3.78 -22.26
C SER A 162 -6.41 2.69 -23.34
N ARG A 163 -6.19 1.41 -22.97
CA ARG A 163 -6.29 0.28 -23.93
C ARG A 163 -7.69 0.08 -24.48
N VAL A 164 -8.72 0.20 -23.65
CA VAL A 164 -10.12 0.07 -24.08
C VAL A 164 -10.50 1.22 -25.02
N TRP A 165 -10.13 2.45 -24.65
CA TRP A 165 -10.34 3.63 -25.49
C TRP A 165 -9.60 3.50 -26.83
N TRP A 166 -8.34 3.07 -26.82
CA TRP A 166 -7.58 2.78 -28.05
C TRP A 166 -8.28 1.74 -28.94
N ALA A 167 -8.74 0.62 -28.36
CA ALA A 167 -9.45 -0.41 -29.11
C ALA A 167 -10.77 0.10 -29.72
N ILE A 168 -11.51 0.95 -29.00
CA ILE A 168 -12.72 1.61 -29.52
C ILE A 168 -12.35 2.56 -30.68
N SER A 169 -11.32 3.39 -30.52
CA SER A 169 -10.86 4.33 -31.55
C SER A 169 -10.39 3.63 -32.83
N VAL A 170 -9.61 2.53 -32.72
CA VAL A 170 -9.18 1.73 -33.87
C VAL A 170 -10.38 1.11 -34.59
N ARG A 171 -11.36 0.60 -33.84
CA ARG A 171 -12.57 0.03 -34.44
C ARG A 171 -13.40 1.08 -35.17
N HIS A 172 -13.53 2.28 -34.62
CA HIS A 172 -14.21 3.39 -35.28
C HIS A 172 -13.50 3.80 -36.58
N ALA A 173 -12.18 3.99 -36.54
CA ALA A 173 -11.39 4.34 -37.72
C ALA A 173 -11.49 3.29 -38.84
N PHE A 174 -11.52 1.99 -38.49
CA PHE A 174 -11.67 0.91 -39.46
C PHE A 174 -13.08 0.86 -40.10
N VAL A 175 -14.13 1.10 -39.32
CA VAL A 175 -15.52 1.15 -39.83
C VAL A 175 -15.72 2.37 -40.74
N GLU A 176 -15.10 3.49 -40.42
CA GLU A 176 -15.20 4.71 -41.23
C GLU A 176 -14.42 4.58 -42.54
N GLY A 177 -13.21 4.00 -42.49
CA GLY A 177 -12.43 3.69 -43.69
C GLY A 177 -13.12 2.72 -44.65
N THR A 178 -13.80 1.69 -44.13
CA THR A 178 -14.57 0.75 -44.96
C THR A 178 -15.81 1.40 -45.60
N ARG A 179 -16.47 2.35 -44.91
CA ARG A 179 -17.57 3.14 -45.51
C ARG A 179 -17.12 4.06 -46.64
N VAL A 180 -15.96 4.71 -46.50
CA VAL A 180 -15.40 5.55 -47.56
C VAL A 180 -15.10 4.71 -48.80
N LEU A 181 -14.45 3.55 -48.64
CA LEU A 181 -14.17 2.65 -49.76
C LEU A 181 -15.44 2.09 -50.42
N ALA A 182 -16.46 1.74 -49.62
CA ALA A 182 -17.75 1.29 -50.14
C ALA A 182 -18.49 2.40 -50.91
N GLY A 183 -18.42 3.66 -50.44
CA GLY A 183 -19.00 4.81 -51.14
C GLY A 183 -18.32 5.10 -52.48
N VAL A 184 -16.99 4.97 -52.56
CA VAL A 184 -16.25 5.13 -53.82
C VAL A 184 -16.58 4.01 -54.80
N ALA A 185 -16.71 2.76 -54.34
CA ALA A 185 -17.07 1.62 -55.18
C ALA A 185 -18.48 1.75 -55.79
N PHE A 186 -19.44 2.32 -55.05
CA PHE A 186 -20.79 2.60 -55.55
C PHE A 186 -20.84 3.76 -56.56
N GLY A 187 -19.96 4.75 -56.44
CA GLY A 187 -19.89 5.88 -57.38
C GLY A 187 -19.47 5.50 -58.81
N TRP A 188 -18.84 4.34 -58.99
CA TRP A 188 -18.35 3.88 -60.30
C TRP A 188 -19.37 3.05 -61.10
N GLN A 189 -20.49 2.61 -60.48
CA GLN A 189 -21.50 1.79 -61.17
C GLN A 189 -22.54 2.60 -61.97
N GLY A 190 -22.51 3.94 -61.92
CA GLY A 190 -23.58 4.79 -62.45
C GLY A 190 -23.32 5.55 -63.75
N ARG A 191 -22.12 5.50 -64.35
CA ARG A 191 -21.86 6.21 -65.62
C ARG A 191 -21.92 5.24 -66.78
N GLY A 192 -23.14 4.98 -67.25
CA GLY A 192 -23.36 4.31 -68.54
C GLY A 192 -22.69 5.11 -69.68
N PRO A 193 -22.14 4.44 -70.70
CA PRO A 193 -21.47 5.10 -71.82
C PRO A 193 -22.43 6.06 -72.53
N PRO A 194 -21.95 7.23 -73.01
CA PRO A 194 -22.79 8.20 -73.69
C PRO A 194 -23.44 7.53 -74.93
N ALA A 195 -24.77 7.60 -75.00
CA ALA A 195 -25.53 7.08 -76.13
C ALA A 195 -25.10 7.83 -77.40
N GLN A 196 -24.60 7.09 -78.38
CA GLN A 196 -24.27 7.63 -79.70
C GLN A 196 -25.59 7.92 -80.42
N SER A 197 -25.92 9.20 -80.58
CA SER A 197 -27.02 9.64 -81.42
C SER A 197 -26.68 9.36 -82.88
N ILE A 198 -27.24 8.28 -83.43
CA ILE A 198 -27.16 7.98 -84.87
C ILE A 198 -28.08 8.95 -85.59
N PHE A 199 -27.49 9.87 -86.37
CA PHE A 199 -28.22 10.67 -87.35
C PHE A 199 -28.52 9.77 -88.57
N ALA A 200 -29.81 9.59 -88.85
CA ALA A 200 -30.30 8.98 -90.08
C ALA A 200 -30.24 9.99 -91.23
N ALA A 201 -29.84 9.52 -92.41
CA ALA A 201 -29.99 10.18 -93.70
C ALA A 201 -30.68 9.21 -94.66
#